data_AF-A0A0G0T613-F1
#
_entry.id   AF-A0A0G0T613-F1
#
_cell.length_a   1.000
_cell.length_b   1.000
_cell.length_c   1.000
_cell.angle_alpha   90.00
_cell.angle_beta   90.00
_cell.angle_gamma   90.00
#
_symmetry.space_group_name_H-M   'P 1'
#
loop_
_entity.id
_entity.type
_entity.pdbx_description
1 polymer ?
#
loop_
_entity_poly.entity_id
_entity_poly.type
_entity_poly.pdbx_seq_one_letter_code
_entity_poly.pdbx_strand_id
1 'polypeptide(L)'
;MNIENPQFGPKIPSKQEIQWKKVRAEVEEMADALGEGIDEGIKETVIAFNINEIPTSQSCEGHFEDGSDHGFPAPWVTISAPNEPEWRYKNEEETLEYKKWYEENKKLFAKVEVLLKEFYTGRDVPEEVRIIIDKMDNVFDVHNGGKFFIPNDRKERLQTELTEEERQRIPKVLKNCQKEMQDFTDFLKKKYFSNETQA
;
A
#
# COMPACT_ATOMS: atom_id res chain seq x y z
N MET A 1 19.67 -54.52 -2.44
CA MET A 1 19.88 -53.28 -3.22
C MET A 1 19.16 -52.18 -2.48
N ASN A 2 19.89 -51.38 -1.70
CA ASN A 2 19.34 -50.19 -1.06
C ASN A 2 19.38 -49.06 -2.09
N ILE A 3 18.21 -48.58 -2.49
CA ILE A 3 18.09 -47.36 -3.29
C ILE A 3 18.22 -46.22 -2.29
N GLU A 4 19.37 -45.57 -2.28
CA GLU A 4 19.58 -44.37 -1.47
C GLU A 4 18.63 -43.27 -1.94
N ASN A 5 17.80 -42.84 -1.00
CA ASN A 5 16.90 -41.70 -1.09
C ASN A 5 17.76 -40.43 -1.25
N PRO A 6 17.67 -39.66 -2.35
CA PRO A 6 18.45 -38.44 -2.49
C PRO A 6 17.95 -37.44 -1.43
N GLN A 7 18.86 -37.19 -0.50
CA GLN A 7 18.75 -36.31 0.64
C GLN A 7 18.39 -34.90 0.14
N PHE A 8 17.15 -34.48 0.33
CA PHE A 8 16.73 -33.08 0.19
C PHE A 8 17.43 -32.28 1.30
N GLY A 9 18.65 -31.81 1.01
CA GLY A 9 19.31 -30.79 1.82
C GLY A 9 18.47 -29.50 1.86
N PRO A 10 18.66 -28.64 2.87
CA PRO A 10 17.92 -27.38 2.96
C PRO A 10 18.14 -26.58 1.67
N LYS A 11 17.03 -26.22 0.99
CA LYS A 11 17.06 -25.38 -0.21
C LYS A 11 17.70 -24.04 0.17
N ILE A 12 18.83 -23.72 -0.45
CA ILE A 12 19.49 -22.42 -0.26
C ILE A 12 18.53 -21.35 -0.76
N PRO A 13 18.21 -20.32 0.06
CA PRO A 13 17.26 -19.30 -0.34
C PRO A 13 17.82 -18.45 -1.48
N SER A 14 16.96 -18.03 -2.41
CA SER A 14 17.34 -17.14 -3.50
C SER A 14 17.69 -15.74 -2.99
N LYS A 15 18.38 -14.94 -3.82
CA LYS A 15 18.64 -13.52 -3.50
C LYS A 15 17.34 -12.76 -3.21
N GLN A 16 16.28 -13.07 -3.95
CA GLN A 16 14.98 -12.43 -3.79
C GLN A 16 14.32 -12.83 -2.46
N GLU A 17 14.40 -14.11 -2.08
CA GLU A 17 13.92 -14.59 -0.78
C GLU A 17 14.69 -13.97 0.39
N ILE A 18 16.00 -13.77 0.25
CA ILE A 18 16.83 -13.08 1.26
C ILE A 18 16.38 -11.61 1.40
N GLN A 19 16.24 -10.91 0.29
CA GLN A 19 15.83 -9.50 0.30
C GLN A 19 14.38 -9.34 0.80
N TRP A 20 13.48 -10.25 0.46
CA TRP A 20 12.11 -10.29 1.01
C TRP A 20 12.13 -10.39 2.53
N LYS A 21 12.93 -11.31 3.08
CA LYS A 21 13.09 -11.45 4.54
C LYS A 21 13.65 -10.20 5.19
N LYS A 22 14.60 -9.52 4.52
CA LYS A 22 15.18 -8.25 5.01
C LYS A 22 14.13 -7.16 5.09
N VAL A 23 13.39 -6.90 4.00
CA VAL A 23 12.34 -5.88 3.97
C VAL A 23 11.23 -6.20 4.96
N ARG A 24 10.85 -7.48 5.09
CA ARG A 24 9.89 -7.90 6.13
C ARG A 24 10.39 -7.51 7.52
N ALA A 25 11.62 -7.85 7.88
CA ALA A 25 12.17 -7.52 9.19
C ALA A 25 12.20 -6.00 9.43
N GLU A 26 12.56 -5.21 8.42
CA GLU A 26 12.52 -3.75 8.49
C GLU A 26 11.09 -3.23 8.73
N VAL A 27 10.09 -3.81 8.07
CA VAL A 27 8.67 -3.43 8.24
C VAL A 27 8.11 -3.85 9.61
N GLU A 28 8.51 -5.00 10.17
CA GLU A 28 8.10 -5.42 11.52
C GLU A 28 8.65 -4.50 12.62
N GLU A 29 9.74 -3.78 12.35
CA GLU A 29 10.32 -2.79 13.26
C GLU A 29 9.73 -1.38 13.07
N MET A 30 8.91 -1.16 12.04
CA MET A 30 8.23 0.12 11.83
C MET A 30 7.12 0.31 12.86
N ALA A 31 7.12 1.48 13.49
CA ALA A 31 6.08 1.92 14.39
C ALA A 31 5.78 3.40 14.17
N ASP A 32 4.56 3.81 14.50
CA ASP A 32 4.17 5.21 14.49
C ASP A 32 4.81 5.99 15.66
N ALA A 33 4.44 7.27 15.80
CA ALA A 33 4.94 8.12 16.87
C ALA A 33 4.51 7.67 18.29
N LEU A 34 3.52 6.79 18.40
CA LEU A 34 3.03 6.20 19.64
C LEU A 34 3.68 4.83 19.94
N GLY A 35 4.46 4.30 19.01
CA GLY A 35 5.07 2.97 19.11
C GLY A 35 4.14 1.84 18.66
N GLU A 36 3.02 2.16 18.01
CA GLU A 36 2.10 1.18 17.43
C GLU A 36 2.62 0.73 16.07
N GLY A 37 2.69 -0.59 15.87
CA GLY A 37 3.13 -1.19 14.62
C GLY A 37 2.07 -1.09 13.51
N ILE A 38 2.43 -1.57 12.33
CA ILE A 38 1.52 -1.61 11.17
C ILE A 38 0.43 -2.68 11.38
N ASP A 39 -0.82 -2.33 11.03
CA ASP A 39 -1.97 -3.24 11.02
C ASP A 39 -1.65 -4.56 10.29
N GLU A 40 -1.92 -5.70 10.93
CA GLU A 40 -1.60 -7.02 10.39
C GLU A 40 -2.25 -7.28 9.02
N GLY A 41 -3.46 -6.76 8.79
CA GLY A 41 -4.20 -6.94 7.53
C GLY A 41 -3.63 -6.18 6.34
N ILE A 42 -2.74 -5.20 6.55
CA ILE A 42 -2.09 -4.44 5.47
C ILE A 42 -0.56 -4.57 5.44
N LYS A 43 0.04 -5.18 6.47
CA LYS A 43 1.50 -5.32 6.57
C LYS A 43 2.15 -5.99 5.36
N GLU A 44 1.55 -7.05 4.82
CA GLU A 44 2.04 -7.70 3.59
C GLU A 44 2.04 -6.75 2.38
N THR A 45 1.06 -5.85 2.30
CA THR A 45 0.96 -4.83 1.26
C THR A 45 2.12 -3.84 1.38
N VAL A 46 2.42 -3.38 2.60
CA VAL A 46 3.56 -2.49 2.87
C VAL A 46 4.88 -3.15 2.47
N ILE A 47 5.08 -4.43 2.82
CA ILE A 47 6.26 -5.20 2.39
C ILE A 47 6.32 -5.28 0.86
N ALA A 48 5.20 -5.58 0.20
CA ALA A 48 5.14 -5.72 -1.25
C ALA A 48 5.41 -4.40 -2.01
N PHE A 49 5.03 -3.26 -1.45
CA PHE A 49 5.45 -1.95 -1.98
C PHE A 49 6.95 -1.73 -1.82
N ASN A 50 7.47 -1.86 -0.59
CA ASN A 50 8.88 -1.57 -0.29
C ASN A 50 9.85 -2.48 -1.05
N ILE A 51 9.54 -3.78 -1.18
CA ILE A 51 10.37 -4.72 -1.94
C ILE A 51 10.41 -4.41 -3.44
N ASN A 52 9.36 -3.77 -3.96
CA ASN A 52 9.29 -3.28 -5.33
C ASN A 52 9.88 -1.87 -5.46
N GLU A 53 10.66 -1.39 -4.49
CA GLU A 53 11.26 -0.04 -4.46
C GLU A 53 10.19 1.06 -4.62
N ILE A 54 9.10 0.90 -3.87
CA ILE A 54 8.05 1.90 -3.72
C ILE A 54 7.92 2.16 -2.22
N PRO A 55 8.68 3.15 -1.70
CA PRO A 55 8.71 3.41 -0.27
C PRO A 55 7.37 3.93 0.25
N THR A 56 6.99 3.52 1.46
CA THR A 56 5.72 3.84 2.10
C THR A 56 5.97 4.71 3.34
N SER A 57 5.10 5.67 3.62
CA SER A 57 5.21 6.51 4.82
C SER A 57 4.14 6.25 5.88
N GLN A 58 2.94 5.86 5.46
CA GLN A 58 1.80 5.56 6.34
C GLN A 58 0.88 4.52 5.69
N SER A 59 0.08 3.83 6.48
CA SER A 59 -0.92 2.88 5.98
C SER A 59 -1.99 2.60 7.04
N CYS A 60 -3.15 2.11 6.60
CA CYS A 60 -4.17 1.55 7.47
C CYS A 60 -4.93 0.44 6.74
N GLU A 61 -5.30 -0.63 7.43
CA GLU A 61 -6.08 -1.73 6.83
C GLU A 61 -7.54 -1.37 6.54
N GLY A 62 -7.97 -0.20 7.03
CA GLY A 62 -9.34 0.27 7.00
C GLY A 62 -10.19 -0.43 8.06
N HIS A 63 -10.97 0.36 8.77
CA HIS A 63 -11.83 -0.14 9.83
C HIS A 63 -13.12 0.66 9.89
N PHE A 64 -14.18 -0.03 10.27
CA PHE A 64 -15.50 0.55 10.38
C PHE A 64 -16.22 -0.07 11.56
N GLU A 65 -16.28 0.65 12.66
CA GLU A 65 -17.17 0.36 13.78
C GLU A 65 -18.13 1.54 13.95
N ASP A 66 -19.39 1.24 14.24
CA ASP A 66 -20.38 2.28 14.51
C ASP A 66 -19.97 3.06 15.77
N GLY A 67 -19.74 4.36 15.62
CA GLY A 67 -19.25 5.23 16.70
C GLY A 67 -17.74 5.20 16.94
N SER A 68 -16.91 4.58 16.08
CA SER A 68 -15.46 4.70 16.24
C SER A 68 -14.93 6.08 15.88
N ASP A 69 -14.07 6.61 16.75
CA ASP A 69 -13.34 7.87 16.48
C ASP A 69 -12.20 7.70 15.47
N HIS A 70 -11.98 6.48 14.99
CA HIS A 70 -10.89 6.15 14.10
C HIS A 70 -11.42 5.35 12.89
N GLY A 71 -10.95 5.69 11.69
CA GLY A 71 -10.82 4.79 10.53
C GLY A 71 -11.41 5.31 9.23
N PHE A 72 -10.69 5.04 8.14
CA PHE A 72 -11.27 5.04 6.80
C PHE A 72 -11.95 3.68 6.61
N PRO A 73 -13.15 3.58 6.04
CA PRO A 73 -13.79 2.30 5.78
C PRO A 73 -13.23 1.61 4.52
N ALA A 74 -11.94 1.80 4.25
CA ALA A 74 -11.17 1.13 3.20
C ALA A 74 -9.67 1.19 3.51
N PRO A 75 -8.89 0.18 3.07
CA PRO A 75 -7.45 0.18 3.19
C PRO A 75 -6.81 1.28 2.32
N TRP A 76 -5.69 1.80 2.81
CA TRP A 76 -4.85 2.77 2.09
C TRP A 76 -3.38 2.65 2.48
N VAL A 77 -2.51 3.06 1.56
CA VAL A 77 -1.06 3.20 1.79
C VAL A 77 -0.60 4.52 1.19
N THR A 78 0.03 5.37 1.99
CA THR A 78 0.68 6.59 1.51
C THR A 78 2.07 6.25 0.98
N ILE A 79 2.34 6.69 -0.26
CA ILE A 79 3.61 6.54 -0.93
C ILE A 79 4.38 7.85 -0.87
N SER A 80 5.62 7.78 -0.41
CA SER A 80 6.52 8.92 -0.28
C SER A 80 7.97 8.47 -0.38
N ALA A 81 8.77 9.20 -1.15
CA ALA A 81 10.20 9.00 -1.23
C ALA A 81 10.84 9.22 0.15
N PRO A 82 11.88 8.44 0.51
CA PRO A 82 12.54 8.59 1.80
C PRO A 82 13.26 9.94 1.90
N ASN A 83 13.56 10.34 3.13
CA ASN A 83 14.29 11.57 3.45
C ASN A 83 13.57 12.83 2.95
N GLU A 84 12.28 12.95 3.27
CA GLU A 84 11.55 14.20 3.07
C GLU A 84 12.33 15.38 3.70
N PRO A 85 12.66 16.42 2.91
CA PRO A 85 13.42 17.55 3.44
C PRO A 85 12.61 18.33 4.46
N GLU A 86 13.25 18.71 5.57
CA GLU A 86 12.64 19.51 6.64
C GLU A 86 12.04 20.83 6.11
N TRP A 87 12.69 21.44 5.11
CA TRP A 87 12.30 22.73 4.57
C TRP A 87 12.02 22.66 3.07
N ARG A 88 10.78 22.94 2.70
CA ARG A 88 10.40 23.23 1.32
C ARG A 88 11.07 24.49 0.79
N TYR A 89 11.07 25.57 1.59
CA TYR A 89 11.60 26.87 1.20
C TYR A 89 12.70 27.33 2.16
N LYS A 90 13.72 28.00 1.63
CA LYS A 90 14.72 28.74 2.39
C LYS A 90 14.95 30.10 1.72
N ASN A 91 14.75 31.18 2.46
CA ASN A 91 14.77 32.56 1.93
C ASN A 91 13.87 32.73 0.70
N GLU A 92 12.61 32.27 0.79
CA GLU A 92 11.59 32.33 -0.27
C GLU A 92 11.88 31.49 -1.53
N GLU A 93 13.01 30.79 -1.59
CA GLU A 93 13.34 29.88 -2.69
C GLU A 93 13.13 28.41 -2.31
N GLU A 94 12.55 27.62 -3.21
CA GLU A 94 12.45 26.16 -3.00
C GLU A 94 13.83 25.52 -2.97
N THR A 95 14.06 24.70 -1.94
CA THR A 95 15.34 24.02 -1.72
C THR A 95 15.62 23.00 -2.82
N LEU A 96 16.90 22.75 -3.10
CA LEU A 96 17.31 21.77 -4.12
C LEU A 96 16.94 20.36 -3.68
N GLU A 97 17.03 20.10 -2.39
CA GLU A 97 16.65 18.85 -1.72
C GLU A 97 15.16 18.58 -1.93
N TYR A 98 14.30 19.57 -1.68
CA TYR A 98 12.85 19.44 -1.89
C TYR A 98 12.51 19.16 -3.36
N LYS A 99 13.13 19.90 -4.30
CA LYS A 99 12.94 19.67 -5.73
C LYS A 99 13.32 18.25 -6.14
N LYS A 100 14.43 17.71 -5.62
CA LYS A 100 14.84 16.32 -5.89
C LYS A 100 13.84 15.32 -5.32
N TRP A 101 13.47 15.48 -4.05
CA TRP A 101 12.51 14.60 -3.39
C TRP A 101 11.15 14.61 -4.11
N TYR A 102 10.68 15.78 -4.53
CA TYR A 102 9.46 15.94 -5.33
C TYR A 102 9.53 15.21 -6.68
N GLU A 103 10.66 15.30 -7.40
CA GLU A 103 10.84 14.56 -8.65
C GLU A 103 10.91 13.04 -8.44
N GLU A 104 11.45 12.56 -7.30
CA GLU A 104 11.37 11.13 -6.95
C GLU A 104 9.92 10.70 -6.70
N ASN A 105 9.11 11.48 -5.98
CA ASN A 105 7.68 11.18 -5.79
C ASN A 105 6.91 11.12 -7.10
N LYS A 106 7.24 11.96 -8.09
CA LYS A 106 6.65 11.87 -9.43
C LYS A 106 7.00 10.55 -10.15
N LYS A 107 8.22 10.05 -9.97
CA LYS A 107 8.61 8.74 -10.53
C LYS A 107 7.87 7.60 -9.83
N LEU A 108 7.72 7.67 -8.51
CA LEU A 108 6.93 6.70 -7.74
C LEU A 108 5.46 6.69 -8.21
N PHE A 109 4.86 7.86 -8.41
CA PHE A 109 3.51 7.98 -8.94
C PHE A 109 3.37 7.27 -10.30
N ALA A 110 4.25 7.58 -11.24
CA ALA A 110 4.23 6.96 -12.57
C ALA A 110 4.43 5.44 -12.51
N LYS A 111 5.29 4.96 -11.60
CA LYS A 111 5.53 3.53 -11.38
C LYS A 111 4.28 2.82 -10.86
N VAL A 112 3.61 3.39 -9.85
CA VAL A 112 2.36 2.84 -9.30
C VAL A 112 1.24 2.88 -10.34
N GLU A 113 1.13 3.95 -11.12
CA GLU A 113 0.14 4.07 -12.20
C GLU A 113 0.28 2.96 -13.24
N VAL A 114 1.52 2.67 -13.66
CA VAL A 114 1.80 1.54 -14.56
C VAL A 114 1.40 0.20 -13.94
N LEU A 115 1.75 -0.03 -12.66
CA LEU A 115 1.43 -1.27 -11.95
C LEU A 115 -0.09 -1.47 -11.81
N LEU A 116 -0.84 -0.42 -11.47
CA LEU A 116 -2.30 -0.49 -11.39
C LEU A 116 -2.94 -0.72 -12.75
N LYS A 117 -2.42 -0.07 -13.81
CA LYS A 117 -2.89 -0.32 -15.18
C LYS A 117 -2.68 -1.76 -15.60
N GLU A 118 -1.50 -2.32 -15.32
CA GLU A 118 -1.21 -3.74 -15.57
C GLU A 118 -2.14 -4.64 -14.74
N PHE A 119 -2.26 -4.38 -13.44
CA PHE A 119 -3.10 -5.16 -12.53
C PHE A 119 -4.55 -5.23 -13.02
N TYR A 120 -5.10 -4.10 -13.47
CA TYR A 120 -6.48 -4.02 -13.95
C TYR A 120 -6.69 -4.43 -15.41
N THR A 121 -5.65 -4.86 -16.12
CA THR A 121 -5.80 -5.30 -17.51
C THR A 121 -6.68 -6.56 -17.59
N GLY A 122 -7.85 -6.45 -18.22
CA GLY A 122 -8.79 -7.56 -18.36
C GLY A 122 -9.62 -7.88 -17.10
N ARG A 123 -9.52 -7.07 -16.04
CA ARG A 123 -10.36 -7.20 -14.83
C ARG A 123 -11.56 -6.25 -14.92
N ASP A 124 -12.73 -6.76 -14.57
CA ASP A 124 -13.93 -5.96 -14.32
C ASP A 124 -14.17 -5.92 -12.80
N VAL A 125 -13.92 -4.76 -12.19
CA VAL A 125 -14.00 -4.55 -10.74
C VAL A 125 -14.86 -3.32 -10.48
N PRO A 126 -15.87 -3.40 -9.59
CA PRO A 126 -16.70 -2.25 -9.24
C PRO A 126 -15.88 -1.04 -8.79
N GLU A 127 -16.30 0.15 -9.17
CA GLU A 127 -15.60 1.41 -8.82
C GLU A 127 -15.41 1.58 -7.32
N GLU A 128 -16.40 1.19 -6.50
CA GLU A 128 -16.34 1.25 -5.04
C GLU A 128 -15.28 0.32 -4.42
N VAL A 129 -14.80 -0.67 -5.18
CA VAL A 129 -13.77 -1.62 -4.76
C VAL A 129 -12.44 -1.37 -5.46
N ARG A 130 -12.40 -0.62 -6.56
CA ARG A 130 -11.18 -0.43 -7.35
C ARG A 130 -10.12 0.37 -6.57
N ILE A 131 -8.86 -0.06 -6.67
CA ILE A 131 -7.71 0.71 -6.17
C ILE A 131 -7.47 1.88 -7.11
N ILE A 132 -7.34 3.08 -6.53
CA ILE A 132 -7.01 4.30 -7.23
C ILE A 132 -5.79 4.97 -6.58
N ILE A 133 -5.26 5.98 -7.27
CA ILE A 133 -4.25 6.88 -6.71
C ILE A 133 -4.93 8.21 -6.44
N ASP A 134 -4.88 8.67 -5.19
CA ASP A 134 -5.31 10.02 -4.80
C ASP A 134 -4.09 10.88 -4.45
N LYS A 135 -4.00 12.05 -5.07
CA LYS A 135 -2.82 12.92 -4.95
C LYS A 135 -3.02 13.89 -3.79
N MET A 136 -2.06 13.89 -2.86
CA MET A 136 -2.03 14.80 -1.72
C MET A 136 -0.76 15.63 -1.76
N ASP A 137 -0.86 16.89 -2.17
CA ASP A 137 0.28 17.81 -2.39
C ASP A 137 1.47 17.17 -3.14
N ASN A 138 2.42 16.58 -2.40
CA ASN A 138 3.67 16.00 -2.92
C ASN A 138 3.82 14.51 -2.65
N VAL A 139 2.86 13.89 -1.95
CA VAL A 139 2.73 12.45 -1.73
C VAL A 139 1.42 11.98 -2.37
N PHE A 140 1.13 10.68 -2.29
CA PHE A 140 -0.14 10.18 -2.78
C PHE A 140 -0.54 8.91 -2.03
N ASP A 141 -1.85 8.72 -1.92
CA ASP A 141 -2.43 7.52 -1.35
C ASP A 141 -2.80 6.55 -2.46
N VAL A 142 -2.53 5.27 -2.19
CA VAL A 142 -3.04 4.14 -2.96
C VAL A 142 -4.11 3.48 -2.12
N HIS A 143 -5.37 3.64 -2.53
CA HIS A 143 -6.51 3.25 -1.70
C HIS A 143 -7.69 2.75 -2.52
N ASN A 144 -8.61 2.07 -1.84
CA ASN A 144 -9.89 1.63 -2.39
C ASN A 144 -11.05 2.48 -1.82
N GLY A 145 -12.28 2.08 -2.11
CA GLY A 145 -13.48 2.57 -1.42
C GLY A 145 -14.33 3.52 -2.25
N GLY A 146 -13.78 4.16 -3.30
CA GLY A 146 -14.49 5.16 -4.08
C GLY A 146 -15.17 6.19 -3.17
N LYS A 147 -16.48 6.38 -3.29
CA LYS A 147 -17.26 7.27 -2.42
C LYS A 147 -17.33 6.84 -0.94
N PHE A 148 -17.03 5.59 -0.63
CA PHE A 148 -16.97 5.11 0.74
C PHE A 148 -15.65 5.51 1.40
N PHE A 149 -14.61 5.88 0.65
CA PHE A 149 -13.38 6.41 1.23
C PHE A 149 -13.65 7.80 1.85
N ILE A 150 -13.94 7.79 3.16
CA ILE A 150 -14.27 8.98 3.93
C ILE A 150 -13.20 9.16 5.02
N PRO A 151 -12.36 10.20 4.91
CA PRO A 151 -11.38 10.54 5.91
C PRO A 151 -11.97 10.87 7.29
N ASN A 152 -11.20 10.62 8.35
CA ASN A 152 -11.62 10.87 9.73
C ASN A 152 -11.96 12.34 10.02
N ASP A 153 -11.26 13.27 9.40
CA ASP A 153 -11.50 14.71 9.52
C ASP A 153 -12.75 15.16 8.73
N ARG A 154 -13.42 14.24 8.03
CA ARG A 154 -14.57 14.47 7.17
C ARG A 154 -15.72 13.49 7.42
N LYS A 155 -15.86 12.97 8.65
CA LYS A 155 -16.87 11.96 9.01
C LYS A 155 -18.31 12.37 8.76
N GLU A 156 -18.60 13.67 8.76
CA GLU A 156 -19.93 14.19 8.41
C GLU A 156 -20.38 13.73 7.02
N ARG A 157 -19.44 13.43 6.10
CA ARG A 157 -19.70 12.88 4.77
C ARG A 157 -20.40 11.52 4.81
N LEU A 158 -20.23 10.73 5.87
CA LEU A 158 -21.00 9.47 6.04
C LEU A 158 -22.50 9.73 6.10
N GLN A 159 -22.91 10.86 6.68
CA GLN A 159 -24.32 11.24 6.80
C GLN A 159 -24.80 12.08 5.61
N THR A 160 -23.94 12.92 5.04
CA THR A 160 -24.32 13.87 3.99
C THR A 160 -24.15 13.34 2.56
N GLU A 161 -23.23 12.40 2.32
CA GLU A 161 -22.91 11.89 0.97
C GLU A 161 -23.38 10.45 0.73
N LEU A 162 -23.69 9.69 1.79
CA LEU A 162 -24.20 8.33 1.68
C LEU A 162 -25.67 8.26 2.09
N THR A 163 -26.44 7.46 1.35
CA THR A 163 -27.76 7.02 1.76
C THR A 163 -27.67 6.02 2.92
N GLU A 164 -28.80 5.77 3.58
CA GLU A 164 -28.87 4.75 4.64
C GLU A 164 -28.53 3.35 4.13
N GLU A 165 -29.01 2.99 2.94
CA GLU A 165 -28.70 1.70 2.30
C GLU A 165 -27.20 1.57 1.99
N GLU A 166 -26.55 2.66 1.60
CA GLU A 166 -25.11 2.67 1.33
C GLU A 166 -24.30 2.55 2.62
N ARG A 167 -24.69 3.25 3.69
CA ARG A 167 -24.05 3.09 5.01
C ARG A 167 -24.10 1.63 5.49
N GLN A 168 -25.24 0.97 5.32
CA GLN A 168 -25.39 -0.44 5.68
C GLN A 168 -24.50 -1.39 4.86
N ARG A 169 -24.05 -0.97 3.67
CA ARG A 169 -23.12 -1.74 2.83
C ARG A 169 -21.66 -1.55 3.21
N ILE A 170 -21.30 -0.56 4.02
CA ILE A 170 -19.90 -0.25 4.34
C ILE A 170 -19.12 -1.49 4.83
N PRO A 171 -19.61 -2.30 5.78
CA PRO A 171 -18.86 -3.49 6.22
C PRO A 171 -18.56 -4.50 5.10
N LYS A 172 -19.47 -4.60 4.12
CA LYS A 172 -19.29 -5.47 2.95
C LYS A 172 -18.30 -4.85 1.96
N VAL A 173 -18.39 -3.54 1.71
CA VAL A 173 -17.47 -2.82 0.83
C VAL A 173 -16.06 -2.88 1.40
N LEU A 174 -15.86 -2.62 2.68
CA LEU A 174 -14.56 -2.72 3.36
C LEU A 174 -13.91 -4.10 3.13
N LYS A 175 -14.65 -5.20 3.36
CA LYS A 175 -14.13 -6.55 3.12
C LYS A 175 -13.73 -6.78 1.66
N ASN A 176 -14.51 -6.26 0.71
CA ASN A 176 -14.17 -6.35 -0.70
C ASN A 176 -12.91 -5.53 -1.04
N CYS A 177 -12.78 -4.34 -0.47
CA CYS A 177 -11.61 -3.49 -0.62
C CYS A 177 -10.34 -4.14 -0.05
N GLN A 178 -10.42 -4.70 1.17
CA GLN A 178 -9.32 -5.46 1.78
C GLN A 178 -8.90 -6.63 0.90
N LYS A 179 -9.88 -7.37 0.34
CA LYS A 179 -9.59 -8.44 -0.61
C LYS A 179 -8.93 -7.92 -1.90
N GLU A 180 -9.41 -6.83 -2.48
CA GLU A 180 -8.82 -6.28 -3.70
C GLU A 180 -7.39 -5.77 -3.45
N MET A 181 -7.14 -5.15 -2.30
CA MET A 181 -5.79 -4.76 -1.86
C MET A 181 -4.88 -5.98 -1.71
N GLN A 182 -5.37 -7.07 -1.10
CA GLN A 182 -4.63 -8.33 -1.01
C GLN A 182 -4.33 -8.93 -2.39
N ASP A 183 -5.28 -8.89 -3.32
CA ASP A 183 -5.07 -9.38 -4.69
C ASP A 183 -4.01 -8.54 -5.42
N PHE A 184 -3.94 -7.24 -5.16
CA PHE A 184 -2.89 -6.36 -5.69
C PHE A 184 -1.53 -6.65 -5.04
N THR A 185 -1.49 -6.89 -3.73
CA THR A 185 -0.30 -7.34 -3.01
C THR A 185 0.27 -8.62 -3.60
N ASP A 186 -0.57 -9.61 -3.89
CA ASP A 186 -0.15 -10.86 -4.53
C ASP A 186 0.37 -10.63 -5.97
N PHE A 187 -0.23 -9.69 -6.70
CA PHE A 187 0.28 -9.26 -8.01
C PHE A 187 1.69 -8.65 -7.90
N LEU A 188 1.93 -7.75 -6.96
CA LEU A 188 3.25 -7.14 -6.72
C LEU A 188 4.30 -8.18 -6.30
N LYS A 189 3.91 -9.11 -5.43
CA LYS A 189 4.75 -10.24 -5.01
C LYS A 189 5.14 -11.10 -6.19
N LYS A 190 4.16 -11.50 -7.00
CA LYS A 190 4.41 -12.29 -8.21
C LYS A 190 5.35 -11.56 -9.17
N LYS A 191 5.17 -10.26 -9.39
CA LYS A 191 6.03 -9.47 -10.27
C LYS A 191 7.48 -9.44 -9.78
N TYR A 192 7.68 -9.26 -8.46
CA TYR A 192 9.00 -9.32 -7.85
C TYR A 192 9.67 -10.69 -8.06
N PHE A 193 8.98 -11.79 -7.71
CA PHE A 193 9.55 -13.14 -7.80
C PHE A 193 9.64 -13.70 -9.23
N SER A 194 8.86 -13.18 -10.19
CA SER A 194 8.93 -13.64 -11.59
C SER A 194 10.14 -13.07 -12.33
N ASN A 195 10.77 -12.01 -11.82
CA ASN A 195 11.99 -11.44 -12.41
C ASN A 195 13.23 -12.34 -12.22
N GLU A 196 13.12 -13.49 -11.53
CA GLU A 196 14.16 -14.51 -11.42
C GLU A 196 14.48 -15.23 -12.74
N THR A 197 13.56 -15.24 -13.72
CA THR A 197 13.72 -16.06 -14.94
C THR A 197 14.40 -15.34 -16.10
N GLN A 198 14.88 -14.10 -15.91
CA GLN A 198 15.52 -13.29 -16.97
C GLN A 198 16.94 -12.82 -16.64
N ALA A 199 17.56 -13.34 -15.57
CA ALA A 199 18.93 -13.02 -15.17
C ALA A 199 19.89 -14.21 -15.36
#